data_AF-A0A1B6LJW1-F1
#
_entry.id   AF-A0A1B6LJW1-F1
#
_cell.length_a   1.000
_cell.length_b   1.000
_cell.length_c   1.000
_cell.angle_alpha   90.00
_cell.angle_beta   90.00
_cell.angle_gamma   90.00
#
_symmetry.space_group_name_H-M   'P 1'
#
loop_
_entity.id
_entity.type
_entity.pdbx_description
1 polymer ?
#
loop_
_entity_poly.entity_id
_entity_poly.type
_entity_poly.pdbx_seq_one_letter_code
_entity_poly.pdbx_strand_id
1 'polypeptide(L)'
;PMFWSLFDQQGSRWTFQATHMEGSLGFYTIKPDQMQVVNPLLILVLIPIFDYVIYPSLGKFHILKQPLQRIATGGLITALSFIMSAFIEYKLRPTYAYFPLPNTGQLRVFNGLGCDVDMTSSMDFLSGAIPSLGALQANVSLSGSEDSILQVTTASDCSQFPNRMFSGTASLQEAKSVSLFLSSSSGSPTANQVPGFDSLKKSKIGHPSLRVLYNLSPFRKELILVQDKFSQSISLNENSTYTSLQPILETGKFTLTLGDTEVTCDLELGTSGVYTLVLHSDSYETT
;
A
#
# COMPACT_ATOMS: atom_id res chain seq x y z
N PRO A 1 -21.04 -17.50 -28.40
CA PRO A 1 -21.03 -16.12 -27.85
C PRO A 1 -20.88 -16.09 -26.31
N MET A 2 -21.79 -16.69 -25.53
CA MET A 2 -21.78 -16.61 -24.06
C MET A 2 -20.59 -17.31 -23.38
N PHE A 3 -20.13 -18.45 -23.91
CA PHE A 3 -18.96 -19.13 -23.34
C PHE A 3 -17.70 -18.25 -23.45
N TRP A 4 -17.45 -17.70 -24.63
CA TRP A 4 -16.28 -16.86 -24.88
C TRP A 4 -16.29 -15.58 -24.04
N SER A 5 -17.45 -14.94 -23.85
CA SER A 5 -17.55 -13.74 -22.99
C SER A 5 -17.25 -14.02 -21.52
N LEU A 6 -17.59 -15.21 -21.02
CA LEU A 6 -17.23 -15.64 -19.66
C LEU A 6 -15.75 -16.03 -19.56
N PHE A 7 -15.22 -16.71 -20.58
CA PHE A 7 -13.81 -17.11 -20.63
C PHE A 7 -12.87 -15.88 -20.63
N ASP A 8 -13.21 -14.83 -21.38
CA ASP A 8 -12.41 -13.60 -21.45
C ASP A 8 -12.35 -12.84 -20.10
N GLN A 9 -13.22 -13.13 -19.13
CA GLN A 9 -13.14 -12.56 -17.78
C GLN A 9 -11.89 -13.03 -17.02
N GLN A 10 -11.41 -14.25 -17.32
CA GLN A 10 -10.19 -14.80 -16.71
C GLN A 10 -8.97 -13.92 -17.02
N GLY A 11 -8.80 -13.53 -18.28
CA GLY A 11 -7.65 -12.72 -18.73
C GLY A 11 -7.77 -11.23 -18.43
N SER A 12 -8.94 -10.76 -17.98
CA SER A 12 -9.22 -9.35 -17.74
C SER A 12 -9.57 -9.05 -16.29
N ARG A 13 -10.83 -9.29 -15.87
CA ARG A 13 -11.31 -8.95 -14.52
C ARG A 13 -10.63 -9.75 -13.42
N TRP A 14 -10.38 -11.04 -13.63
CA TRP A 14 -9.69 -11.85 -12.62
C TRP A 14 -8.22 -11.49 -12.53
N THR A 15 -7.59 -11.15 -13.66
CA THR A 15 -6.22 -10.62 -13.67
C THR A 15 -6.16 -9.28 -12.94
N PHE A 16 -7.14 -8.39 -13.13
CA PHE A 16 -7.24 -7.13 -12.39
C PHE A 16 -7.46 -7.35 -10.88
N GLN A 17 -8.38 -8.25 -10.49
CA GLN A 17 -8.59 -8.65 -9.10
C GLN A 17 -7.28 -9.17 -8.48
N ALA A 18 -6.53 -9.99 -9.21
CA ALA A 18 -5.24 -10.51 -8.77
C ALA A 18 -4.18 -9.41 -8.53
N THR A 19 -4.25 -8.25 -9.21
CA THR A 19 -3.36 -7.11 -8.91
C THR A 19 -3.54 -6.53 -7.51
N HIS A 20 -4.69 -6.81 -6.89
CA HIS A 20 -5.01 -6.39 -5.54
C HIS A 20 -4.84 -7.50 -4.50
N MET A 21 -4.51 -8.71 -4.94
CA MET A 21 -4.21 -9.86 -4.08
C MET A 21 -2.72 -9.92 -3.78
N GLU A 22 -2.37 -10.60 -2.69
CA GLU A 22 -0.99 -10.96 -2.42
C GLU A 22 -0.56 -12.12 -3.33
N GLY A 23 0.41 -11.85 -4.20
CA GLY A 23 0.96 -12.84 -5.15
C GLY A 23 2.17 -13.61 -4.63
N SER A 24 2.57 -13.40 -3.37
CA SER A 24 3.74 -14.04 -2.77
C SER A 24 3.44 -15.51 -2.42
N LEU A 25 4.22 -16.43 -2.97
CA LEU A 25 4.25 -17.83 -2.56
C LEU A 25 5.38 -18.13 -1.55
N GLY A 26 5.99 -17.08 -0.98
CA GLY A 26 7.14 -17.17 -0.08
C GLY A 26 8.48 -17.36 -0.82
N PHE A 27 8.54 -18.23 -1.82
CA PHE A 27 9.76 -18.47 -2.64
C PHE A 27 9.75 -17.74 -3.99
N TYR A 28 8.59 -17.28 -4.45
CA TYR A 28 8.42 -16.60 -5.72
C TYR A 28 7.14 -15.75 -5.70
N THR A 29 7.19 -14.56 -6.28
CA THR A 29 6.03 -13.69 -6.41
C THR A 29 5.43 -13.85 -7.81
N ILE A 30 4.22 -14.41 -7.89
CA ILE A 30 3.50 -14.54 -9.14
C ILE A 30 2.94 -13.18 -9.54
N LYS A 31 3.36 -12.67 -10.69
CA LYS A 31 2.77 -11.46 -11.25
C LYS A 31 1.41 -11.77 -11.89
N PRO A 32 0.41 -10.88 -11.74
CA PRO A 32 -0.93 -11.13 -12.27
C PRO A 32 -0.97 -11.43 -13.77
N ASP A 33 -0.12 -10.79 -14.57
CA ASP A 33 0.00 -10.99 -16.02
C ASP A 33 0.55 -12.39 -16.39
N GLN A 34 1.43 -12.96 -15.56
CA GLN A 34 1.96 -14.32 -15.74
C GLN A 34 0.88 -15.40 -15.63
N MET A 35 -0.25 -15.11 -14.97
CA MET A 35 -1.37 -16.06 -14.86
C MET A 35 -1.98 -16.45 -16.21
N GLN A 36 -1.78 -15.65 -17.27
CA GLN A 36 -2.27 -15.99 -18.61
C GLN A 36 -1.54 -17.20 -19.20
N VAL A 37 -0.27 -17.42 -18.84
CA VAL A 37 0.52 -18.59 -19.29
C VAL A 37 -0.01 -19.90 -18.69
N VAL A 38 -0.70 -19.82 -17.55
CA VAL A 38 -1.27 -21.00 -16.87
C VAL A 38 -2.38 -21.63 -17.72
N ASN A 39 -3.11 -20.85 -18.52
CA ASN A 39 -4.23 -21.36 -19.32
C ASN A 39 -3.82 -22.42 -20.38
N PRO A 40 -2.87 -22.16 -21.31
CA PRO A 40 -2.41 -23.19 -22.24
C PRO A 40 -1.77 -24.39 -21.54
N LEU A 41 -1.05 -24.18 -20.42
CA LEU A 41 -0.48 -25.26 -19.62
C LEU A 41 -1.58 -26.17 -19.05
N LEU A 42 -2.64 -25.59 -18.50
CA LEU A 42 -3.80 -26.33 -18.00
C LEU A 42 -4.46 -27.14 -19.10
N ILE A 43 -4.60 -26.62 -20.32
CA ILE A 43 -5.19 -27.37 -21.43
C ILE A 43 -4.33 -28.60 -21.78
N LEU A 44 -3.01 -28.44 -21.85
CA LEU A 44 -2.08 -29.54 -22.15
C LEU A 44 -2.15 -30.67 -21.11
N VAL A 45 -2.39 -30.32 -19.85
CA VAL A 45 -2.50 -31.29 -18.74
C VAL A 45 -3.92 -31.86 -18.63
N LEU A 46 -4.95 -31.02 -18.72
CA LEU A 46 -6.33 -31.41 -18.48
C LEU A 46 -6.91 -32.25 -19.61
N ILE A 47 -6.61 -31.98 -20.89
CA ILE A 47 -7.12 -32.81 -22.00
C ILE A 47 -6.83 -34.30 -21.79
N PRO A 48 -5.57 -34.75 -21.62
CA PRO A 48 -5.28 -36.17 -21.45
C PRO A 48 -5.90 -36.74 -20.16
N ILE A 49 -5.95 -35.96 -19.08
CA ILE A 49 -6.61 -36.40 -17.84
C ILE A 49 -8.11 -36.63 -18.07
N PHE A 50 -8.78 -35.71 -18.76
CA PHE A 50 -10.21 -35.83 -19.02
C PHE A 50 -10.52 -36.99 -19.97
N ASP A 51 -9.74 -37.14 -21.05
CA ASP A 51 -9.97 -38.15 -22.08
C ASP A 51 -9.62 -39.57 -21.63
N TYR A 52 -8.52 -39.76 -20.89
CA TYR A 52 -8.07 -41.09 -20.49
C TYR A 52 -8.52 -41.52 -19.09
N VAL A 53 -8.80 -40.58 -18.19
CA VAL A 53 -9.11 -40.90 -16.78
C VAL A 53 -10.55 -40.53 -16.43
N ILE A 54 -10.93 -39.26 -16.54
CA ILE A 54 -12.20 -38.76 -15.99
C ILE A 54 -13.40 -39.29 -16.77
N TYR A 55 -13.47 -39.06 -18.09
CA TYR A 55 -14.62 -39.50 -18.90
C TYR A 55 -14.77 -41.02 -18.96
N PRO A 56 -13.71 -41.84 -19.10
CA PRO A 56 -13.84 -43.29 -19.04
C PRO A 56 -14.34 -43.78 -17.67
N SER A 57 -13.88 -43.16 -16.57
CA SER A 57 -14.31 -43.52 -15.23
C SER A 57 -15.78 -43.17 -14.98
N LEU A 58 -16.21 -41.96 -15.35
CA LEU A 58 -17.63 -41.55 -15.26
C LEU A 58 -18.54 -42.38 -16.17
N GLY A 59 -18.01 -42.79 -17.33
CA GLY A 59 -18.70 -43.68 -18.27
C GLY A 59 -19.02 -45.04 -17.67
N LYS A 60 -18.17 -45.58 -16.78
CA LYS A 60 -18.45 -46.83 -16.03
C LYS A 60 -19.66 -46.68 -15.11
N PHE A 61 -19.86 -45.50 -14.53
CA PHE A 61 -21.01 -45.18 -13.68
C PHE A 61 -22.24 -44.66 -14.44
N HIS A 62 -22.23 -44.70 -15.79
CA HIS A 62 -23.32 -44.19 -16.63
C HIS A 62 -23.60 -42.68 -16.50
N ILE A 63 -22.62 -41.91 -16.02
CA ILE A 63 -22.71 -40.47 -15.78
C ILE A 63 -21.91 -39.74 -16.89
N LEU A 64 -22.41 -38.59 -17.38
CA LEU A 64 -21.72 -37.73 -18.37
C LEU A 64 -21.34 -38.40 -19.71
N LYS A 65 -22.20 -39.31 -20.19
CA LYS A 65 -22.01 -40.02 -21.47
C LYS A 65 -22.28 -39.12 -22.69
N GLN A 66 -23.26 -38.22 -22.60
CA GLN A 66 -23.64 -37.38 -23.73
C GLN A 66 -22.79 -36.11 -23.78
N PRO A 67 -22.41 -35.62 -24.97
CA PRO A 67 -21.68 -34.37 -25.14
C PRO A 67 -22.36 -33.18 -24.44
N LEU A 68 -23.70 -33.12 -24.50
CA LEU A 68 -24.48 -32.06 -23.87
C LEU A 68 -24.35 -32.05 -22.33
N GLN A 69 -24.32 -33.23 -21.70
CA GLN A 69 -24.15 -33.34 -20.25
C GLN A 69 -22.77 -32.84 -19.80
N ARG A 70 -21.74 -33.09 -20.61
CA ARG A 70 -20.37 -32.61 -20.33
C ARG A 70 -20.29 -31.09 -20.40
N ILE A 71 -20.88 -30.49 -21.45
CA ILE A 71 -20.95 -29.03 -21.60
C ILE A 71 -21.74 -28.40 -20.45
N ALA A 72 -22.91 -28.96 -20.09
CA ALA A 72 -23.72 -28.46 -18.99
C ALA A 72 -22.97 -28.52 -17.65
N THR A 73 -22.26 -29.61 -17.38
CA THR A 73 -21.46 -29.77 -16.16
C THR A 73 -20.28 -28.80 -16.12
N GLY A 74 -19.59 -28.62 -17.25
CA GLY A 74 -18.57 -27.57 -17.39
C GLY A 74 -19.13 -26.19 -17.09
N GLY A 75 -20.33 -25.87 -17.61
CA GLY A 75 -21.03 -24.62 -17.30
C GLY A 75 -21.36 -24.43 -15.82
N LEU A 76 -21.76 -25.50 -15.10
CA LEU A 76 -21.97 -25.45 -13.65
C LEU A 76 -20.67 -25.20 -12.89
N ILE A 77 -19.57 -25.83 -13.27
CA ILE A 77 -18.24 -25.59 -12.69
C ILE A 77 -17.82 -24.13 -12.96
N THR A 78 -18.05 -23.62 -14.17
CA THR A 78 -17.81 -22.22 -14.49
C THR A 78 -18.62 -21.31 -13.56
N ALA A 79 -19.91 -21.57 -13.35
CA ALA A 79 -20.74 -20.78 -12.43
C ALA A 79 -20.18 -20.79 -10.99
N LEU A 80 -19.72 -21.94 -10.50
CA LEU A 80 -19.06 -22.05 -9.19
C LEU A 80 -17.77 -21.22 -9.12
N SER A 81 -16.98 -21.17 -10.19
CA SER A 81 -15.76 -20.35 -10.23
C SER A 81 -16.05 -18.84 -10.10
N PHE A 82 -17.14 -18.35 -10.69
CA PHE A 82 -17.57 -16.96 -10.51
C PHE A 82 -18.02 -16.66 -9.08
N ILE A 83 -18.68 -17.61 -8.40
CA ILE A 83 -19.02 -17.48 -6.98
C ILE A 83 -17.75 -17.37 -6.13
N MET A 84 -16.73 -18.17 -6.44
CA MET A 84 -15.43 -18.07 -5.76
C MET A 84 -14.73 -16.73 -6.00
N SER A 85 -14.72 -16.23 -7.24
CA SER A 85 -14.16 -14.90 -7.54
C SER A 85 -14.91 -13.78 -6.79
N ALA A 86 -16.24 -13.88 -6.67
CA ALA A 86 -17.03 -12.94 -5.88
C ALA A 86 -16.71 -13.02 -4.37
N PHE A 87 -16.48 -14.21 -3.83
CA PHE A 87 -16.07 -14.38 -2.44
C PHE A 87 -14.68 -13.81 -2.17
N ILE A 88 -13.73 -14.02 -3.08
CA ILE A 88 -12.39 -13.42 -3.01
C ILE A 88 -12.51 -11.89 -3.04
N GLU A 89 -13.31 -11.31 -3.95
CA GLU A 89 -13.54 -9.87 -4.00
C GLU A 89 -14.09 -9.33 -2.68
N TYR A 90 -15.03 -10.06 -2.07
CA TYR A 90 -15.61 -9.68 -0.78
C TYR A 90 -14.54 -9.64 0.33
N LYS A 91 -13.60 -10.58 0.33
CA LYS A 91 -12.47 -10.59 1.27
C LYS A 91 -11.42 -9.52 0.97
N LEU A 92 -11.28 -9.10 -0.28
CA LEU A 92 -10.35 -8.05 -0.71
C LEU A 92 -10.84 -6.64 -0.36
N ARG A 93 -12.16 -6.39 -0.40
CA ARG A 93 -12.74 -5.05 -0.22
C ARG A 93 -12.21 -4.27 1.00
N PRO A 94 -12.01 -4.85 2.20
CA PRO A 94 -11.45 -4.14 3.34
C PRO A 94 -10.00 -3.67 3.14
N THR A 95 -9.26 -4.30 2.22
CA THR A 95 -7.85 -3.97 1.89
C THR A 95 -7.73 -2.92 0.78
N TYR A 96 -8.83 -2.50 0.17
CA TYR A 96 -8.81 -1.44 -0.82
C TYR A 96 -8.56 -0.10 -0.13
N ALA A 97 -7.77 0.74 -0.79
CA ALA A 97 -7.59 2.10 -0.36
C ALA A 97 -8.97 2.78 -0.30
N TYR A 98 -9.33 3.28 0.88
CA TYR A 98 -10.48 4.15 1.02
C TYR A 98 -10.15 5.49 0.37
N PHE A 99 -10.84 5.80 -0.73
CA PHE A 99 -10.78 7.13 -1.31
C PHE A 99 -11.81 8.01 -0.61
N PRO A 100 -11.48 9.28 -0.28
CA PRO A 100 -12.46 10.20 0.27
C PRO A 100 -13.64 10.34 -0.70
N LEU A 101 -14.86 10.25 -0.14
CA LEU A 101 -16.10 10.41 -0.89
C LEU A 101 -16.24 11.85 -1.42
N PRO A 102 -17.13 12.10 -2.39
CA PRO A 102 -17.52 13.46 -2.76
C PRO A 102 -17.93 14.27 -1.52
N ASN A 103 -17.56 15.55 -1.48
CA ASN A 103 -17.65 16.47 -0.34
C ASN A 103 -16.78 16.14 0.88
N THR A 104 -15.76 15.28 0.73
CA THR A 104 -14.77 15.04 1.79
C THR A 104 -13.35 15.13 1.26
N GLY A 105 -12.43 15.65 2.07
CA GLY A 105 -10.99 15.56 1.91
C GLY A 105 -10.39 14.70 3.02
N GLN A 106 -9.20 14.16 2.79
CA GLN A 106 -8.49 13.36 3.80
C GLN A 106 -7.18 14.03 4.18
N LEU A 107 -6.95 14.20 5.48
CA LEU A 107 -5.71 14.73 6.03
C LEU A 107 -4.98 13.64 6.81
N ARG A 108 -3.69 13.49 6.55
CA ARG A 108 -2.79 12.62 7.31
C ARG A 108 -1.67 13.46 7.89
N VAL A 109 -1.44 13.36 9.19
CA VAL A 109 -0.37 14.08 9.88
C VAL A 109 0.63 13.06 10.39
N PHE A 110 1.89 13.20 9.98
CA PHE A 110 2.99 12.32 10.35
C PHE A 110 3.90 13.04 11.34
N ASN A 111 4.08 12.45 12.53
CA ASN A 111 4.98 12.98 13.54
C ASN A 111 6.42 12.50 13.28
N GLY A 112 7.29 13.37 12.76
CA GLY A 112 8.71 13.07 12.56
C GLY A 112 9.62 13.45 13.74
N LEU A 113 9.03 13.72 14.91
CA LEU A 113 9.75 14.07 16.14
C LEU A 113 9.93 12.83 17.03
N GLY A 114 11.02 12.79 17.78
CA GLY A 114 11.33 11.77 18.80
C GLY A 114 10.48 11.86 20.08
N CYS A 115 9.31 12.53 20.02
CA CYS A 115 8.43 12.73 21.17
C CYS A 115 6.97 12.85 20.73
N ASP A 116 6.06 12.69 21.69
CA ASP A 116 4.63 12.79 21.47
C ASP A 116 4.21 14.24 21.22
N VAL A 117 3.21 14.42 20.36
CA VAL A 117 2.62 15.74 20.06
C VAL A 117 1.13 15.68 20.20
N ASP A 118 0.54 16.73 20.74
CA ASP A 118 -0.90 16.90 20.80
C ASP A 118 -1.32 17.92 19.74
N MET A 119 -2.27 17.51 18.91
CA MET A 119 -2.76 18.32 17.81
C MET A 119 -4.08 18.95 18.21
N THR A 120 -4.20 20.25 18.02
CA THR A 120 -5.45 20.99 18.17
C THR A 120 -5.81 21.66 16.85
N SER A 121 -7.07 21.52 16.45
CA SER A 121 -7.58 22.13 15.23
C SER A 121 -8.85 22.90 15.53
N SER A 122 -9.15 23.91 14.71
CA SER A 122 -10.47 24.53 14.68
C SER A 122 -11.57 23.56 14.24
N MET A 123 -11.19 22.39 13.71
CA MET A 123 -12.09 21.29 13.40
C MET A 123 -12.08 20.28 14.56
N ASP A 124 -13.20 20.17 15.29
CA ASP A 124 -13.35 19.32 16.49
C ASP A 124 -12.93 17.85 16.29
N PHE A 125 -12.97 17.33 15.06
CA PHE A 125 -12.64 15.95 14.70
C PHE A 125 -11.13 15.67 14.47
N LEU A 126 -10.28 16.70 14.53
CA LEU A 126 -8.84 16.61 14.23
C LEU A 126 -7.94 16.75 15.47
N SER A 127 -8.54 16.77 16.66
CA SER A 127 -7.80 16.89 17.91
C SER A 127 -7.39 15.51 18.44
N GLY A 128 -6.10 15.34 18.74
CA GLY A 128 -5.60 14.08 19.29
C GLY A 128 -4.08 14.01 19.42
N ALA A 129 -3.64 13.14 20.33
CA ALA A 129 -2.24 12.83 20.54
C ALA A 129 -1.70 11.94 19.42
N ILE A 130 -0.54 12.31 18.89
CA ILE A 130 0.22 11.57 17.89
C ILE A 130 1.52 11.12 18.57
N PRO A 131 1.74 9.81 18.77
CA PRO A 131 2.95 9.33 19.41
C PRO A 131 4.17 9.64 18.55
N SER A 132 5.37 9.56 19.13
CA SER A 132 6.63 9.66 18.39
C SER A 132 6.64 8.69 17.18
N LEU A 133 7.04 9.20 16.02
CA LEU A 133 7.05 8.47 14.74
C LEU A 133 5.68 7.92 14.29
N GLY A 134 4.60 8.36 14.95
CA GLY A 134 3.23 7.97 14.67
C GLY A 134 2.58 8.81 13.57
N ALA A 135 1.32 8.48 13.28
CA ALA A 135 0.50 9.24 12.36
C ALA A 135 -0.95 9.32 12.85
N LEU A 136 -1.59 10.45 12.56
CA LEU A 136 -3.01 10.68 12.76
C LEU A 136 -3.69 10.87 11.40
N GLN A 137 -4.87 10.29 11.23
CA GLN A 137 -5.66 10.42 10.01
C GLN A 137 -7.06 10.92 10.37
N ALA A 138 -7.52 11.93 9.64
CA ALA A 138 -8.88 12.43 9.76
C ALA A 138 -9.50 12.70 8.37
N ASN A 139 -10.82 12.55 8.31
CA ASN A 139 -11.61 12.94 7.14
C ASN A 139 -12.28 14.28 7.46
N VAL A 140 -12.17 15.22 6.53
CA VAL A 140 -12.70 16.58 6.66
C VAL A 140 -13.83 16.76 5.63
N SER A 141 -15.00 17.19 6.08
CA SER A 141 -16.11 17.53 5.19
C SER A 141 -15.86 18.89 4.56
N LEU A 142 -15.66 18.95 3.25
CA LEU A 142 -15.39 20.20 2.52
C LEU A 142 -15.90 20.10 1.07
N SER A 143 -16.38 21.22 0.54
CA SER A 143 -16.79 21.37 -0.86
C SER A 143 -15.77 22.23 -1.60
N GLY A 144 -15.09 21.67 -2.61
CA GLY A 144 -14.05 22.37 -3.35
C GLY A 144 -12.67 22.31 -2.69
N SER A 145 -12.11 23.48 -2.32
CA SER A 145 -10.75 23.60 -1.77
C SER A 145 -10.75 24.59 -0.61
N GLU A 146 -10.14 24.20 0.50
CA GLU A 146 -10.08 25.00 1.72
C GLU A 146 -8.71 24.87 2.40
N ASP A 147 -8.13 25.98 2.80
CA ASP A 147 -6.89 26.01 3.56
C ASP A 147 -7.22 26.00 5.06
N SER A 148 -6.71 25.00 5.78
CA SER A 148 -6.91 24.84 7.21
C SER A 148 -5.61 25.05 7.97
N ILE A 149 -5.67 25.82 9.05
CA ILE A 149 -4.55 26.01 9.97
C ILE A 149 -4.66 25.00 11.09
N LEU A 150 -3.56 24.32 11.37
CA LEU A 150 -3.46 23.27 12.36
C LEU A 150 -2.46 23.74 13.42
N GLN A 151 -2.85 23.68 14.70
CA GLN A 151 -1.97 23.98 15.81
C GLN A 151 -1.46 22.68 16.40
N VAL A 152 -0.16 22.61 16.66
CA VAL A 152 0.49 21.43 17.21
C VAL A 152 1.28 21.87 18.44
N THR A 153 1.11 21.15 19.52
CA THR A 153 1.82 21.37 20.78
C THR A 153 2.60 20.11 21.11
N THR A 154 3.91 20.25 21.30
CA THR A 154 4.76 19.16 21.77
C THR A 154 4.49 18.84 23.23
N ALA A 155 4.60 17.56 23.61
CA ALA A 155 4.44 17.14 24.98
C ALA A 155 5.53 17.74 25.90
N SER A 156 5.23 17.81 27.20
CA SER A 156 6.13 18.42 28.20
C SER A 156 7.43 17.64 28.42
N ASP A 157 7.42 16.34 28.14
CA ASP A 157 8.54 15.40 28.24
C ASP A 157 9.41 15.35 26.98
N CYS A 158 9.09 16.17 25.96
CA CYS A 158 9.89 16.26 24.75
C CYS A 158 11.26 16.90 25.04
N SER A 159 12.34 16.12 24.90
CA SER A 159 13.71 16.53 25.23
C SER A 159 14.22 17.70 24.37
N GLN A 160 13.83 17.77 23.10
CA GLN A 160 14.27 18.81 22.17
C GLN A 160 13.44 20.10 22.28
N PHE A 161 12.12 19.96 22.46
CA PHE A 161 11.18 21.08 22.41
C PHE A 161 10.02 20.88 23.41
N PRO A 162 10.19 21.19 24.71
CA PRO A 162 9.12 21.00 25.68
C PRO A 162 8.02 22.06 25.54
N ASN A 163 6.75 21.65 25.49
CA ASN A 163 5.57 22.54 25.41
C ASN A 163 5.65 23.59 24.29
N ARG A 164 6.36 23.29 23.22
CA ARG A 164 6.50 24.16 22.06
C ARG A 164 5.27 24.06 21.19
N MET A 165 4.62 25.21 20.99
CA MET A 165 3.49 25.37 20.07
C MET A 165 3.99 25.88 18.71
N PHE A 166 3.48 25.29 17.64
CA PHE A 166 3.74 25.70 16.26
C PHE A 166 2.50 25.41 15.40
N SER A 167 2.44 26.00 14.21
CA SER A 167 1.33 25.82 13.30
C SER A 167 1.78 25.35 11.92
N GLY A 168 0.88 24.68 11.22
CA GLY A 168 1.02 24.29 9.82
C GLY A 168 -0.24 24.60 9.05
N THR A 169 -0.09 24.88 7.76
CA THR A 169 -1.21 25.07 6.83
C THR A 169 -1.37 23.83 5.98
N ALA A 170 -2.61 23.32 5.89
CA ALA A 170 -2.98 22.22 5.02
C ALA A 170 -4.00 22.70 3.99
N SER A 171 -3.61 22.67 2.71
CA SER A 171 -4.49 22.97 1.58
C SER A 171 -5.29 21.73 1.21
N LEU A 172 -6.49 21.62 1.75
CA LEU A 172 -7.39 20.49 1.55
C LEU A 172 -8.18 20.65 0.26
N GLN A 173 -8.40 19.53 -0.44
CA GLN A 173 -9.19 19.49 -1.66
C GLN A 173 -10.13 18.29 -1.65
N GLU A 174 -11.33 18.50 -2.20
CA GLU A 174 -12.37 17.48 -2.27
C GLU A 174 -11.90 16.24 -3.06
N ALA A 175 -12.25 15.06 -2.55
CA ALA A 175 -11.89 13.76 -3.10
C ALA A 175 -10.36 13.53 -3.22
N LYS A 176 -9.55 14.28 -2.47
CA LYS A 176 -8.10 14.12 -2.41
C LYS A 176 -7.59 13.93 -0.99
N SER A 177 -6.42 13.31 -0.89
CA SER A 177 -5.70 13.11 0.35
C SER A 177 -4.41 13.96 0.36
N VAL A 178 -4.13 14.56 1.50
CA VAL A 178 -2.99 15.44 1.74
C VAL A 178 -2.24 14.95 2.99
N SER A 179 -0.92 14.99 2.93
CA SER A 179 -0.04 14.66 4.04
C SER A 179 0.63 15.91 4.60
N LEU A 180 0.60 16.08 5.92
CA LEU A 180 1.38 17.04 6.68
C LEU A 180 2.50 16.30 7.41
N PHE A 181 3.72 16.81 7.33
CA PHE A 181 4.87 16.23 8.03
C PHE A 181 5.38 17.21 9.09
N LEU A 182 5.52 16.72 10.32
CA LEU A 182 6.11 17.46 11.43
C LEU A 182 7.62 17.18 11.43
N SER A 183 8.43 18.22 11.20
CA SER A 183 9.88 18.10 11.05
C SER A 183 10.62 19.11 11.92
N SER A 184 11.80 18.73 12.42
CA SER A 184 12.70 19.64 13.16
C SER A 184 14.04 19.89 12.46
N SER A 185 14.14 19.57 11.17
CA SER A 185 15.41 19.67 10.40
C SER A 185 15.97 21.09 10.32
N SER A 186 15.14 22.12 10.47
CA SER A 186 15.53 23.53 10.50
C SER A 186 15.99 24.02 11.88
N GLY A 187 16.11 23.14 12.88
CA GLY A 187 16.44 23.47 14.26
C GLY A 187 15.25 23.91 15.12
N SER A 188 14.06 24.03 14.52
CA SER A 188 12.79 24.28 15.24
C SER A 188 11.68 23.41 14.66
N PRO A 189 10.68 22.99 15.47
CA PRO A 189 9.59 22.15 14.98
C PRO A 189 8.71 22.96 14.03
N THR A 190 8.49 22.40 12.84
CA THR A 190 7.68 22.97 11.77
C THR A 190 6.72 21.92 11.22
N ALA A 191 5.54 22.37 10.78
CA ALA A 191 4.54 21.53 10.16
C ALA A 191 4.38 21.93 8.69
N ASN A 192 4.92 21.13 7.78
CA ASN A 192 4.92 21.43 6.34
C ASN A 192 4.09 20.40 5.59
N GLN A 193 3.27 20.88 4.64
CA GLN A 193 2.54 19.98 3.75
C GLN A 193 3.51 19.33 2.76
N VAL A 194 3.40 18.00 2.63
CA VAL A 194 4.12 17.25 1.61
C VAL A 194 3.54 17.65 0.24
N PRO A 195 4.38 18.09 -0.71
CA PRO A 195 3.89 18.59 -1.98
C PRO A 195 3.07 17.56 -2.78
N GLY A 196 1.98 18.05 -3.36
CA GLY A 196 1.03 17.26 -4.15
C GLY A 196 -0.06 16.60 -3.29
N PHE A 197 -0.65 15.56 -3.87
CA PHE A 197 -1.72 14.78 -3.24
C PHE A 197 -1.27 13.33 -3.09
N ASP A 198 -1.75 12.67 -2.05
CA ASP A 198 -1.45 11.26 -1.81
C ASP A 198 -2.25 10.40 -2.80
N SER A 199 -1.52 9.76 -3.70
CA SER A 199 -2.08 8.73 -4.57
C SER A 199 -2.11 7.42 -3.81
N LEU A 200 -3.28 7.06 -3.29
CA LEU A 200 -3.54 5.74 -2.71
C LEU A 200 -3.77 4.64 -3.77
N LYS A 201 -3.59 4.97 -5.06
CA LYS A 201 -3.76 4.00 -6.14
C LYS A 201 -2.64 2.96 -6.06
N LYS A 202 -3.04 1.70 -5.89
CA LYS A 202 -2.14 0.55 -5.99
C LYS A 202 -1.41 0.55 -7.34
N SER A 203 -0.15 0.14 -7.34
CA SER A 203 0.65 0.04 -8.56
C SER A 203 0.03 -0.95 -9.55
N LYS A 204 -0.06 -0.57 -10.83
CA LYS A 204 -0.55 -1.47 -11.89
C LYS A 204 0.43 -2.60 -12.22
N ILE A 205 1.70 -2.45 -11.82
CA ILE A 205 2.81 -3.34 -12.18
C ILE A 205 3.04 -4.41 -11.09
N GLY A 206 2.37 -4.31 -9.94
CA GLY A 206 2.51 -5.26 -8.83
C GLY A 206 3.54 -4.86 -7.76
N HIS A 207 4.42 -3.93 -8.09
CA HIS A 207 5.48 -3.46 -7.18
C HIS A 207 4.93 -2.53 -6.08
N PRO A 208 5.34 -2.69 -4.81
CA PRO A 208 5.06 -1.71 -3.77
C PRO A 208 5.66 -0.36 -4.12
N SER A 209 5.06 0.69 -3.60
CA SER A 209 5.50 2.06 -3.74
C SER A 209 5.85 2.61 -2.37
N LEU A 210 7.05 3.15 -2.21
CA LEU A 210 7.55 3.71 -0.95
C LEU A 210 7.80 5.21 -1.08
N ARG A 211 7.34 5.97 -0.10
CA ARG A 211 7.72 7.36 0.16
C ARG A 211 8.48 7.41 1.47
N VAL A 212 9.51 8.23 1.55
CA VAL A 212 10.28 8.45 2.77
C VAL A 212 10.08 9.89 3.22
N LEU A 213 9.65 10.09 4.46
CA LEU A 213 9.63 11.35 5.18
C LEU A 213 10.74 11.28 6.22
N TYR A 214 11.58 12.29 6.31
CA TYR A 214 12.79 12.16 7.10
C TYR A 214 13.19 13.47 7.78
N ASN A 215 13.74 13.29 8.97
CA ASN A 215 14.32 14.33 9.80
C ASN A 215 15.68 13.85 10.29
N LEU A 216 16.71 14.14 9.49
CA LEU A 216 18.07 13.61 9.68
C LEU A 216 19.03 14.73 10.04
N SER A 217 19.64 14.63 11.22
CA SER A 217 20.71 15.49 11.71
C SER A 217 21.70 14.62 12.49
N PRO A 218 22.88 14.29 11.94
CA PRO A 218 23.45 14.78 10.68
C PRO A 218 22.77 14.18 9.43
N PHE A 219 22.72 14.97 8.35
CA PHE A 219 22.15 14.51 7.08
C PHE A 219 22.95 13.35 6.46
N ARG A 220 22.21 12.44 5.82
CA ARG A 220 22.75 11.34 5.02
C ARG A 220 22.01 11.29 3.69
N LYS A 221 22.76 11.14 2.61
CA LYS A 221 22.24 11.27 1.24
C LYS A 221 21.54 10.02 0.72
N GLU A 222 21.78 8.86 1.32
CA GLU A 222 21.34 7.59 0.75
C GLU A 222 20.76 6.67 1.81
N LEU A 223 19.57 6.17 1.51
CA LEU A 223 18.89 5.10 2.24
C LEU A 223 18.88 3.85 1.36
N ILE A 224 19.43 2.75 1.84
CA ILE A 224 19.52 1.50 1.09
C ILE A 224 18.61 0.47 1.74
N LEU A 225 17.68 -0.06 0.95
CA LEU A 225 16.84 -1.19 1.30
C LEU A 225 17.59 -2.47 0.94
N VAL A 226 17.78 -3.37 1.89
CA VAL A 226 18.51 -4.63 1.71
C VAL A 226 17.61 -5.81 2.07
N GLN A 227 17.51 -6.76 1.14
CA GLN A 227 16.80 -8.03 1.32
C GLN A 227 17.59 -9.15 0.62
N ASP A 228 18.20 -10.05 1.39
CA ASP A 228 19.04 -11.15 0.90
C ASP A 228 20.14 -10.70 -0.09
N LYS A 229 19.90 -10.84 -1.40
CA LYS A 229 20.81 -10.44 -2.50
C LYS A 229 20.35 -9.18 -3.23
N PHE A 230 19.18 -8.66 -2.89
CA PHE A 230 18.59 -7.49 -3.48
C PHE A 230 18.93 -6.26 -2.63
N SER A 231 19.35 -5.20 -3.31
CA SER A 231 19.58 -3.89 -2.70
C SER A 231 19.03 -2.79 -3.60
N GLN A 232 18.29 -1.85 -3.04
CA GLN A 232 17.78 -0.67 -3.76
C GLN A 232 18.07 0.60 -2.97
N SER A 233 18.77 1.54 -3.59
CA SER A 233 19.09 2.85 -3.02
C SER A 233 18.00 3.88 -3.30
N ILE A 234 17.66 4.68 -2.29
CA ILE A 234 16.80 5.85 -2.37
C ILE A 234 17.65 7.07 -2.04
N SER A 235 17.76 7.99 -3.00
CA SER A 235 18.46 9.27 -2.80
C SER A 235 17.61 10.25 -1.99
N LEU A 236 18.17 10.75 -0.90
CA LEU A 236 17.63 11.81 -0.07
C LEU A 236 18.26 13.15 -0.45
N ASN A 237 17.56 14.25 -0.17
CA ASN A 237 17.99 15.61 -0.49
C ASN A 237 18.07 16.44 0.79
N GLU A 238 19.16 17.16 0.99
CA GLU A 238 19.38 17.98 2.19
C GLU A 238 18.36 19.12 2.31
N ASN A 239 17.88 19.62 1.17
CA ASN A 239 16.94 20.73 1.11
C ASN A 239 15.46 20.29 1.19
N SER A 240 15.17 19.00 1.35
CA SER A 240 13.80 18.50 1.50
C SER A 240 13.69 17.56 2.69
N THR A 241 12.46 17.36 3.17
CA THR A 241 12.12 16.44 4.26
C THR A 241 11.31 15.25 3.77
N TYR A 242 11.21 15.10 2.45
CA TYR A 242 10.41 14.06 1.79
C TYR A 242 11.06 13.60 0.49
N THR A 243 10.70 12.39 0.05
CA THR A 243 10.96 11.86 -1.30
C THR A 243 9.68 11.77 -2.12
N SER A 244 9.80 11.69 -3.45
CA SER A 244 8.67 11.29 -4.30
C SER A 244 8.35 9.81 -4.08
N LEU A 245 7.13 9.41 -4.45
CA LEU A 245 6.73 8.01 -4.37
C LEU A 245 7.52 7.19 -5.41
N GLN A 246 8.31 6.22 -4.96
CA GLN A 246 9.17 5.39 -5.81
C GLN A 246 8.75 3.91 -5.73
N PRO A 247 8.76 3.17 -6.85
CA PRO A 247 8.50 1.73 -6.83
C PRO A 247 9.69 0.96 -6.23
N ILE A 248 9.40 0.00 -5.36
CA ILE A 248 10.37 -0.98 -4.84
C ILE A 248 10.18 -2.28 -5.62
N LEU A 249 11.27 -2.79 -6.19
CA LEU A 249 11.18 -3.89 -7.16
C LEU A 249 10.82 -5.22 -6.52
N GLU A 250 11.11 -5.41 -5.24
CA GLU A 250 10.81 -6.61 -4.49
C GLU A 250 9.79 -6.37 -3.37
N THR A 251 9.21 -7.46 -2.88
CA THR A 251 8.24 -7.50 -1.77
C THR A 251 8.78 -8.37 -0.64
N GLY A 252 8.36 -8.09 0.59
CA GLY A 252 8.75 -8.83 1.77
C GLY A 252 9.39 -7.92 2.82
N LYS A 253 10.24 -8.52 3.66
CA LYS A 253 10.92 -7.82 4.75
C LYS A 253 12.25 -7.23 4.29
N PHE A 254 12.44 -5.95 4.56
CA PHE A 254 13.64 -5.21 4.23
C PHE A 254 14.35 -4.76 5.50
N THR A 255 15.67 -4.88 5.48
CA THR A 255 16.56 -4.18 6.41
C THR A 255 16.96 -2.84 5.78
N LEU A 256 17.00 -1.80 6.60
CA LEU A 256 17.29 -0.44 6.14
C LEU A 256 18.68 -0.04 6.62
N THR A 257 19.48 0.50 5.71
CA THR A 257 20.79 1.08 6.03
C THR A 257 20.82 2.52 5.55
N LEU A 258 21.23 3.44 6.41
CA LEU A 258 21.37 4.86 6.12
C LEU A 258 22.87 5.17 6.08
N GLY A 259 23.45 5.25 4.87
CA GLY A 259 24.91 5.16 4.71
C GLY A 259 25.43 3.83 5.27
N ASP A 260 26.30 3.88 6.27
CA ASP A 260 26.91 2.69 6.91
C ASP A 260 26.18 2.21 8.17
N THR A 261 25.13 2.93 8.61
CA THR A 261 24.39 2.62 9.85
C THR A 261 23.11 1.85 9.56
N GLU A 262 22.88 0.76 10.30
CA GLU A 262 21.60 0.05 10.27
C GLU A 262 20.51 0.88 10.98
N VAL A 263 19.34 0.96 10.36
CA VAL A 263 18.16 1.64 10.92
C VAL A 263 17.29 0.59 11.60
N THR A 264 16.96 0.83 12.87
CA THR A 264 16.07 -0.05 13.65
C THR A 264 14.62 0.11 13.21
N CYS A 265 14.19 -0.68 12.22
CA CYS A 265 12.81 -0.70 11.76
C CYS A 265 12.48 -2.04 11.07
N ASP A 266 11.33 -2.63 11.40
CA ASP A 266 10.77 -3.77 10.68
C ASP A 266 9.94 -3.28 9.48
N LEU A 267 10.59 -3.13 8.31
CA LEU A 267 9.90 -2.72 7.10
C LEU A 267 9.40 -3.94 6.31
N GLU A 268 8.09 -4.15 6.25
CA GLU A 268 7.45 -5.18 5.44
C GLU A 268 6.61 -4.56 4.31
N LEU A 269 7.02 -4.80 3.06
CA LEU A 269 6.37 -4.26 1.86
C LEU A 269 5.60 -5.36 1.13
N GLY A 270 4.27 -5.27 1.15
CA GLY A 270 3.37 -6.14 0.41
C GLY A 270 3.17 -5.72 -1.04
N THR A 271 2.65 -6.62 -1.88
CA THR A 271 2.42 -6.39 -3.30
C THR A 271 1.48 -5.20 -3.56
N SER A 272 1.86 -4.33 -4.49
CA SER A 272 1.10 -3.16 -4.94
C SER A 272 0.71 -2.16 -3.84
N GLY A 273 1.26 -2.27 -2.62
CA GLY A 273 0.95 -1.37 -1.51
C GLY A 273 1.59 0.01 -1.67
N VAL A 274 1.03 1.02 -1.00
CA VAL A 274 1.59 2.38 -0.94
C VAL A 274 1.98 2.65 0.51
N TYR A 275 3.27 2.83 0.75
CA TYR A 275 3.87 2.94 2.07
C TYR A 275 4.55 4.29 2.25
N THR A 276 4.47 4.82 3.47
CA THR A 276 5.21 6.00 3.90
C THR A 276 6.07 5.61 5.09
N LEU A 277 7.38 5.70 4.93
CA LEU A 277 8.36 5.49 5.99
C LEU A 277 8.72 6.83 6.62
N VAL A 278 8.66 6.94 7.95
CA VAL A 278 9.10 8.11 8.69
C VAL A 278 10.44 7.79 9.35
N LEU A 279 11.46 8.60 9.07
CA LEU A 279 12.81 8.47 9.63
C LEU A 279 13.13 9.64 10.56
N HIS A 280 13.70 9.31 11.71
CA HIS A 280 14.19 10.27 12.68
C HIS A 280 15.58 9.84 13.13
N SER A 281 16.51 10.79 13.23
CA SER A 281 17.80 10.56 13.85
C SER A 281 17.79 11.06 15.29
N ASP A 282 17.93 10.15 16.25
CA ASP A 282 18.20 10.53 17.64
C ASP A 282 19.66 10.95 17.77
N SER A 283 19.91 12.22 18.12
CA SER A 283 21.25 12.72 18.42
C SER A 283 21.72 12.30 19.82
N TYR A 284 21.58 11.02 20.16
CA TYR A 284 22.15 10.41 21.36
C TYR A 284 23.09 9.25 20.96
N GLU A 285 24.16 9.59 20.22
CA GLU A 285 25.41 8.85 20.38
C GLU A 285 26.10 9.39 21.64
N THR A 286 25.83 8.72 22.76
CA THR A 286 26.68 8.77 23.94
C THR A 286 28.09 8.27 23.56
N THR A 287 29.07 9.12 23.83
CA THR A 287 30.48 8.76 24.10
C THR A 287 30.63 7.50 24.95
#